data_AF-A0A2N0QHC9-F1
#
_entry.id   AF-A0A2N0QHC9-F1
#
_cell.length_a   1.000
_cell.length_b   1.000
_cell.length_c   1.000
_cell.angle_alpha   90.00
_cell.angle_beta   90.00
_cell.angle_gamma   90.00
#
_symmetry.space_group_name_H-M   'P 1'
#
loop_
_entity.id
_entity.type
_entity.pdbx_description
1 polymer ?
#
loop_
_entity_poly.entity_id
_entity_poly.type
_entity_poly.pdbx_seq_one_letter_code
_entity_poly.pdbx_strand_id
1 'polypeptide(L)'
;MVGTESTGHMRLVASIVDDKMREISVLNPTLDSGKLAVLTAVNTVNEMLKLREEVESLMVGIRRGFVVEAIHLASFFIALL
;
A
#
# COMPACT_ATOMS: atom_id res chain seq x y z
N MET A 1 22.74 -4.11 2.56
CA MET A 1 21.48 -3.35 2.59
C MET A 1 21.79 -1.90 2.30
N VAL A 2 21.14 -1.31 1.30
CA VAL A 2 21.35 0.10 0.93
C VAL A 2 20.06 0.83 1.27
N GLY A 3 20.12 1.83 2.15
CA GLY A 3 18.97 2.59 2.61
C GLY A 3 19.39 3.59 3.69
N THR A 4 18.73 4.75 3.72
CA THR A 4 18.93 5.79 4.75
C THR A 4 18.20 5.48 6.05
N GLU A 5 17.45 4.38 6.07
CA GLU A 5 16.62 3.95 7.20
C GLU A 5 17.43 3.39 8.36
N SER A 6 16.85 3.44 9.56
CA SER A 6 17.48 2.92 10.77
C SER A 6 17.77 1.41 10.68
N THR A 7 18.78 0.95 11.41
CA THR A 7 19.12 -0.48 11.48
C THR A 7 17.96 -1.34 12.00
N GLY A 8 17.16 -0.82 12.93
CA GLY A 8 15.95 -1.47 13.43
C GLY A 8 14.89 -1.64 12.33
N HIS A 9 14.64 -0.59 11.55
CA HIS A 9 13.72 -0.65 10.41
C HIS A 9 14.18 -1.69 9.38
N MET A 10 15.47 -1.69 9.05
CA MET A 10 16.03 -2.65 8.09
C MET A 10 15.94 -4.11 8.57
N ARG A 11 16.12 -4.37 9.88
CA ARG A 11 15.90 -5.71 10.46
C ARG A 11 14.44 -6.14 10.36
N LEU A 12 13.51 -5.23 10.61
CA LEU A 12 12.08 -5.50 10.47
C LEU A 12 11.73 -5.85 9.02
N VAL A 13 12.18 -5.04 8.06
CA VAL A 13 11.97 -5.31 6.63
C VAL A 13 12.52 -6.68 6.23
N ALA A 14 13.74 -7.03 6.69
CA ALA A 14 14.31 -8.35 6.43
C ALA A 14 13.47 -9.48 7.02
N SER A 15 12.98 -9.35 8.26
CA SER A 15 12.12 -10.37 8.87
C SER A 15 10.82 -10.58 8.10
N ILE A 16 10.18 -9.51 7.64
CA ILE A 16 8.94 -9.58 6.85
C ILE A 16 9.18 -10.28 5.52
N VAL A 17 10.27 -9.94 4.82
CA VAL A 17 10.62 -10.59 3.55
C VAL A 17 10.88 -12.07 3.74
N ASP A 18 11.62 -12.44 4.79
CA ASP A 18 11.93 -13.84 5.11
C ASP A 18 10.67 -14.64 5.44
N ASP A 19 9.77 -14.09 6.24
CA ASP A 19 8.48 -14.70 6.55
C ASP A 19 7.62 -14.90 5.30
N LYS A 20 7.58 -13.90 4.41
CA LYS A 20 6.84 -13.99 3.14
C LYS A 20 7.47 -15.02 2.19
N MET A 21 8.80 -15.11 2.14
CA MET A 21 9.49 -16.17 1.39
C MET A 21 9.11 -17.55 1.92
N ARG A 22 9.09 -17.74 3.25
CA ARG A 22 8.65 -19.01 3.88
C ARG A 22 7.21 -19.34 3.51
N GLU A 23 6.28 -18.38 3.61
CA GLU A 23 4.88 -18.56 3.24
C GLU A 23 4.73 -19.01 1.77
N ILE A 24 5.37 -18.30 0.83
CA ILE A 24 5.30 -18.62 -0.60
C ILE A 24 5.93 -19.99 -0.88
N SER A 25 7.02 -20.35 -0.18
CA SER A 25 7.70 -21.64 -0.37
C SER A 25 6.83 -22.83 -0.01
N VAL A 26 5.99 -22.70 1.03
CA VAL A 26 5.04 -23.75 1.43
C VAL A 26 4.04 -24.03 0.31
N LEU A 27 3.61 -22.98 -0.40
CA LEU A 27 2.68 -23.08 -1.52
C LEU A 27 3.37 -23.49 -2.84
N ASN A 28 4.69 -23.33 -2.94
CA ASN A 28 5.47 -23.53 -4.17
C ASN A 28 6.76 -24.34 -3.90
N PRO A 29 6.65 -25.60 -3.44
CA PRO A 29 7.79 -26.38 -2.93
C PRO A 29 8.85 -26.72 -3.99
N THR A 30 8.53 -26.59 -5.28
CA THR A 30 9.45 -26.88 -6.39
C THR A 30 10.25 -25.66 -6.86
N LEU A 31 9.97 -24.46 -6.32
CA LEU A 31 10.73 -23.26 -6.66
C LEU A 31 12.07 -23.26 -5.92
N ASP A 32 13.14 -23.02 -6.67
CA ASP A 32 14.44 -22.70 -6.06
C ASP A 32 14.41 -21.34 -5.36
N SER A 33 15.38 -21.12 -4.46
CA SER A 33 15.46 -19.92 -3.64
C SER A 33 15.55 -18.62 -4.44
N GLY A 34 16.15 -18.67 -5.64
CA GLY A 34 16.24 -17.51 -6.53
C GLY A 34 14.88 -17.12 -7.09
N LYS A 35 14.13 -18.09 -7.63
CA LYS A 35 12.76 -17.86 -8.11
C LYS A 35 11.82 -17.46 -6.99
N LEU A 36 11.99 -18.03 -5.80
CA LEU A 36 11.23 -17.65 -4.61
C LEU A 36 11.49 -16.18 -4.23
N ALA A 37 12.74 -15.75 -4.24
CA ALA A 37 13.11 -14.36 -3.95
C ALA A 37 12.52 -13.39 -4.99
N VAL A 38 12.60 -13.72 -6.28
CA VAL A 38 12.00 -12.92 -7.36
C VAL A 38 10.48 -12.86 -7.20
N LEU A 39 9.81 -13.98 -6.97
CA LEU A 39 8.36 -14.03 -6.77
C LEU A 39 7.92 -13.23 -5.55
N THR A 40 8.69 -13.31 -4.46
CA THR A 40 8.45 -12.51 -3.25
C THR A 40 8.59 -11.02 -3.55
N ALA A 41 9.64 -10.61 -4.25
CA ALA A 41 9.84 -9.21 -4.64
C ALA A 41 8.69 -8.70 -5.52
N VAL A 42 8.30 -9.46 -6.55
CA VAL A 42 7.19 -9.10 -7.45
C VAL A 42 5.87 -9.00 -6.69
N ASN A 43 5.56 -9.97 -5.82
CA ASN A 43 4.33 -9.97 -5.05
C ASN A 43 4.28 -8.79 -4.07
N THR A 44 5.35 -8.53 -3.33
CA THR A 44 5.41 -7.41 -2.37
C THR A 44 5.29 -6.06 -3.07
N VAL A 45 5.94 -5.88 -4.23
CA VAL A 45 5.80 -4.63 -5.02
C VAL A 45 4.37 -4.47 -5.55
N ASN A 46 3.74 -5.56 -6.02
CA ASN A 46 2.34 -5.53 -6.46
C ASN A 46 1.38 -5.18 -5.31
N GLU A 47 1.58 -5.76 -4.11
CA GLU A 47 0.82 -5.41 -2.91
C GLU A 47 0.98 -3.92 -2.56
N MET A 48 2.22 -3.40 -2.59
CA MET A 48 2.48 -1.97 -2.37
C MET A 48 1.77 -1.07 -3.39
N LEU A 49 1.76 -1.45 -4.67
CA LEU A 49 1.07 -0.68 -5.72
C LEU A 49 -0.44 -0.63 -5.47
N LYS A 50 -1.06 -1.77 -5.13
CA LYS A 50 -2.49 -1.82 -4.79
C LYS A 50 -2.83 -0.95 -3.58
N LEU A 51 -2.02 -0.99 -2.53
CA LEU A 51 -2.20 -0.14 -1.35
C LEU A 51 -2.10 1.35 -1.70
N ARG A 52 -1.16 1.72 -2.57
CA ARG A 52 -1.04 3.10 -3.06
C ARG A 52 -2.28 3.53 -3.85
N GLU A 53 -2.77 2.70 -4.75
CA GLU A 53 -4.00 2.97 -5.52
C GLU A 53 -5.22 3.13 -4.61
N GLU A 54 -5.36 2.30 -3.57
CA GLU A 54 -6.43 2.40 -2.60
C GLU A 54 -6.36 3.71 -1.81
N VAL A 55 -5.17 4.10 -1.34
CA VAL A 55 -4.95 5.39 -0.67
C VAL A 55 -5.31 6.57 -1.58
N GLU A 56 -4.88 6.54 -2.84
CA GLU A 56 -5.20 7.59 -3.82
C GLU A 56 -6.71 7.66 -4.06
N SER A 57 -7.40 6.52 -4.19
CA SER A 57 -8.86 6.44 -4.34
C SER A 57 -9.59 7.02 -3.13
N LEU A 58 -9.17 6.66 -1.92
CA LEU A 58 -9.73 7.19 -0.67
C LEU A 58 -9.55 8.70 -0.56
N MET A 59 -8.35 9.23 -0.90
CA MET A 59 -8.09 10.67 -0.92
C MET A 59 -9.00 11.41 -1.92
N VAL A 60 -9.25 10.84 -3.09
CA VAL A 60 -10.20 11.39 -4.06
C VAL A 60 -11.62 11.40 -3.50
N GLY A 61 -12.05 10.32 -2.85
CA GLY A 61 -13.35 10.23 -2.18
C GLY A 61 -13.54 11.31 -1.12
N ILE A 62 -12.56 11.46 -0.21
CA ILE A 62 -12.55 12.49 0.83
C ILE A 62 -12.64 13.90 0.21
N ARG A 63 -11.82 14.19 -0.81
CA ARG A 63 -11.84 15.47 -1.50
C ARG A 63 -13.20 15.76 -2.13
N ARG A 64 -13.81 14.77 -2.79
CA ARG A 64 -15.16 14.92 -3.38
C ARG A 64 -16.20 15.18 -2.29
N GLY A 65 -16.12 14.51 -1.15
CA GLY A 65 -17.00 14.74 0.00
C GLY A 65 -16.98 16.19 0.47
N PHE A 66 -15.79 16.76 0.70
CA PHE A 66 -15.65 18.16 1.10
C PHE A 66 -16.20 19.15 0.06
N VAL A 67 -16.02 18.86 -1.24
CA VAL A 67 -16.59 19.71 -2.31
C VAL A 67 -18.11 19.68 -2.27
N VAL A 68 -18.73 18.51 -2.07
CA VAL A 68 -20.19 18.39 -1.99
C VAL A 68 -20.74 19.13 -0.76
N GLU A 69 -20.09 18.99 0.40
CA GLU A 69 -20.46 19.76 1.61
C GLU A 69 -20.39 21.27 1.39
N ALA A 70 -19.31 21.75 0.75
CA ALA A 70 -19.15 23.16 0.44
C ALA A 70 -20.25 23.68 -0.51
N ILE A 71 -20.64 22.88 -1.52
CA ILE A 71 -21.73 23.21 -2.44
C ILE A 71 -23.07 23.27 -1.70
N HIS A 72 -23.35 22.29 -0.82
CA HIS A 72 -24.57 22.30 0.00
C HIS A 72 -24.65 23.53 0.89
N LEU A 73 -23.55 23.88 1.57
CA LEU A 73 -23.48 25.06 2.43
C LEU A 73 -23.68 26.36 1.63
N ALA A 74 -23.04 26.50 0.48
CA ALA A 74 -23.22 27.66 -0.40
C ALA A 74 -24.68 27.78 -0.88
N SER A 75 -25.31 26.66 -1.23
CA SER A 75 -26.72 26.62 -1.66
C SER A 75 -27.66 27.06 -0.53
N PHE A 76 -27.38 26.63 0.70
CA PHE A 76 -28.14 27.05 1.89
C PHE A 76 -28.05 28.57 2.12
N PHE A 77 -26.86 29.17 2.00
CA PHE A 77 -26.69 30.61 2.16
C PHE A 77 -27.37 31.42 1.04
N ILE A 78 -27.32 30.94 -0.21
CA ILE A 78 -28.01 31.60 -1.33
C ILE A 78 -29.53 31.59 -1.12
N ALA A 79 -30.08 30.50 -0.58
CA ALA A 79 -31.52 30.40 -0.31
C ALA A 79 -32.01 31.32 0.83
N LEU A 80 -31.10 31.87 1.64
CA LEU A 80 -31.42 32.75 2.77
C LEU A 80 -31.36 34.26 2.41
N LEU A 81 -30.83 34.61 1.23
CA LEU A 81 -30.73 35.97 0.71
C LEU A 81 -31.90 36.29 -0.23
#